data_AF-A0A258LSM0-F1
#
_entry.id   AF-A0A258LSM0-F1
#
_cell.length_a   1.000
_cell.length_b   1.000
_cell.length_c   1.000
_cell.angle_alpha   90.00
_cell.angle_beta   90.00
_cell.angle_gamma   90.00
#
_symmetry.space_group_name_H-M   'P 1'
#
loop_
_entity.id
_entity.type
_entity.pdbx_description
1 polymer ?
#
loop_
_entity_poly.entity_id
_entity_poly.type
_entity_poly.pdbx_seq_one_letter_code
_entity_poly.pdbx_strand_id
1 'polypeptide(L)'
;MCLGSVHANAQQADQAVKTIASLDVPRYLGTWYEIAKFPNWFQKKCVSNTKAVYSAKPDGNLRVLNSCKTASGETSEAEGLGRQIGGKDSPKLEVRFAPEWLSFLPMVWGDYWVIDLDPQYQVAAVSDPRREYLWVLSRT
;
A
#
# COMPACT_ATOMS: atom_id res chain seq x y z
N MET A 1 17.49 50.79 -20.26
CA MET A 1 17.82 49.35 -20.22
C MET A 1 17.62 48.86 -18.79
N CYS A 2 16.55 48.10 -18.53
CA CYS A 2 16.45 47.18 -17.40
C CYS A 2 15.63 46.00 -17.89
N LEU A 3 16.30 44.87 -18.12
CA LEU A 3 15.70 43.60 -18.51
C LEU A 3 14.95 43.05 -17.29
N GLY A 4 13.63 43.05 -17.35
CA GLY A 4 12.79 42.37 -16.36
C GLY A 4 12.89 40.86 -16.56
N SER A 5 13.57 40.18 -15.65
CA SER A 5 13.63 38.73 -15.59
C SER A 5 12.23 38.17 -15.30
N VAL A 6 11.64 37.50 -16.28
CA VAL A 6 10.41 36.74 -16.06
C VAL A 6 10.81 35.46 -15.34
N HIS A 7 10.62 35.41 -14.03
CA HIS A 7 10.68 34.15 -13.30
C HIS A 7 9.50 33.30 -13.75
N ALA A 8 9.77 32.34 -14.64
CA ALA A 8 8.82 31.30 -14.98
C ALA A 8 8.52 30.50 -13.72
N ASN A 9 7.35 30.75 -13.14
CA ASN A 9 6.81 29.92 -12.07
C ASN A 9 6.42 28.59 -12.72
N ALA A 10 7.35 27.63 -12.74
CA ALA A 10 7.05 26.27 -13.12
C ALA A 10 6.19 25.67 -12.01
N GLN A 11 4.89 25.94 -12.08
CA GLN A 11 3.88 25.27 -11.30
C GLN A 11 3.98 23.80 -11.69
N GLN A 12 4.68 23.03 -10.87
CA GLN A 12 4.86 21.59 -11.06
C GLN A 12 3.47 20.98 -11.06
N ALA A 13 2.93 20.73 -12.26
CA ALA A 13 1.60 20.16 -12.42
C ALA A 13 1.57 18.87 -11.59
N ASP A 14 0.64 18.79 -10.64
CA ASP A 14 0.52 17.67 -9.72
C ASP A 14 0.33 16.38 -10.53
N GLN A 15 1.43 15.67 -10.76
CA GLN A 15 1.42 14.48 -11.58
C GLN A 15 0.65 13.42 -10.82
N ALA A 16 -0.38 12.84 -11.45
CA ALA A 16 -1.09 11.71 -10.88
C ALA A 16 -0.12 10.59 -10.48
N VAL A 17 -0.40 9.92 -9.37
CA VAL A 17 0.37 8.74 -8.94
C VAL A 17 0.27 7.67 -10.04
N LYS A 18 1.43 7.21 -10.51
CA LYS A 18 1.54 6.14 -11.51
C LYS A 18 1.83 4.84 -10.80
N THR A 19 1.17 3.77 -11.24
CA THR A 19 1.46 2.41 -10.81
C THR A 19 2.51 1.76 -11.71
N ILE A 20 3.05 0.62 -11.30
CA ILE A 20 3.78 -0.28 -12.22
C ILE A 20 2.86 -0.72 -13.38
N ALA A 21 3.42 -1.29 -14.44
CA ALA A 21 2.62 -1.70 -15.61
C ALA A 21 1.71 -2.91 -15.32
N SER A 22 2.21 -3.89 -14.57
CA SER A 22 1.51 -5.13 -14.27
C SER A 22 2.00 -5.75 -12.96
N LEU A 23 1.10 -6.40 -12.24
CA LEU A 23 1.40 -7.15 -11.01
C LEU A 23 1.00 -8.62 -11.14
N ASP A 24 1.95 -9.51 -10.91
CA ASP A 24 1.71 -10.96 -10.72
C ASP A 24 1.43 -11.21 -9.24
N VAL A 25 0.15 -11.25 -8.87
CA VAL A 25 -0.29 -11.43 -7.47
C VAL A 25 0.25 -12.72 -6.84
N PRO A 26 0.23 -13.89 -7.50
CA PRO A 26 0.88 -15.10 -6.98
C PRO A 26 2.33 -14.90 -6.51
N ARG A 27 3.15 -14.13 -7.25
CA ARG A 27 4.53 -13.81 -6.85
C ARG A 27 4.62 -12.79 -5.71
N TYR A 28 3.57 -11.99 -5.52
CA TYR A 28 3.48 -10.99 -4.46
C TYR A 28 3.08 -11.59 -3.09
N LEU A 29 2.55 -12.81 -3.06
CA LEU A 29 2.16 -13.51 -1.84
C LEU A 29 3.32 -13.70 -0.85
N GLY A 30 2.99 -14.04 0.39
CA GLY A 30 3.95 -14.26 1.47
C GLY A 30 4.18 -13.01 2.31
N THR A 31 5.32 -12.98 3.01
CA THR A 31 5.65 -11.94 3.99
C THR A 31 6.34 -10.75 3.35
N TRP A 32 5.95 -9.56 3.76
CA TRP A 32 6.61 -8.29 3.48
C TRP A 32 6.81 -7.52 4.79
N TYR A 33 8.02 -7.04 5.03
CA TYR A 33 8.39 -6.19 6.16
C TYR A 33 8.25 -4.73 5.77
N GLU A 34 7.68 -3.93 6.65
CA GLU A 34 7.58 -2.48 6.48
C GLU A 34 8.93 -1.83 6.82
N ILE A 35 9.57 -1.24 5.81
CA ILE A 35 10.86 -0.55 5.94
C ILE A 35 10.65 0.94 6.21
N ALA A 36 9.69 1.55 5.53
CA ALA A 36 9.32 2.93 5.73
C ALA A 36 7.84 3.13 5.43
N LYS A 37 7.27 4.20 5.99
CA LYS A 37 5.90 4.61 5.70
C LYS A 37 5.69 6.09 5.90
N PHE A 38 4.61 6.60 5.33
CA PHE A 38 4.04 7.86 5.82
C PHE A 38 3.36 7.64 7.17
N PRO A 39 3.43 8.63 8.09
CA PRO A 39 2.70 8.56 9.35
C PRO A 39 1.22 8.35 9.09
N ASN A 40 0.64 7.31 9.70
CA ASN A 40 -0.79 7.03 9.64
C ASN A 40 -1.33 6.75 11.04
N TRP A 41 -2.63 6.97 11.23
CA TRP A 41 -3.23 6.92 12.56
C TRP A 41 -3.40 5.47 13.08
N PHE A 42 -3.61 4.50 12.19
CA PHE A 42 -3.92 3.12 12.56
C PHE A 42 -2.68 2.30 12.96
N GLN A 43 -1.46 2.70 12.56
CA GLN A 43 -0.21 2.07 13.01
C GLN A 43 0.54 2.86 14.10
N LYS A 44 -0.07 3.88 14.74
CA LYS A 44 0.57 4.71 15.78
C LYS A 44 1.14 3.90 16.95
N LYS A 45 0.55 2.75 17.27
CA LYS A 45 0.99 1.85 18.35
C LYS A 45 2.15 0.91 17.97
N CYS A 46 2.49 0.81 16.68
CA CYS A 46 3.53 -0.08 16.19
C CYS A 46 4.90 0.57 16.33
N VAL A 47 5.81 -0.07 17.07
CA VAL A 47 7.17 0.44 17.33
C VAL A 47 8.27 -0.36 16.62
N SER A 48 8.02 -1.63 16.29
CA SER A 48 8.99 -2.48 15.57
C SER A 48 8.33 -3.72 14.96
N ASN A 49 9.11 -4.45 14.15
CA ASN A 49 8.72 -5.74 13.54
C ASN A 49 7.38 -5.71 12.80
N THR A 50 7.08 -4.57 12.15
CA THR A 50 5.86 -4.42 11.35
C THR A 50 5.98 -5.21 10.06
N LYS A 51 4.99 -6.07 9.79
CA LYS A 51 4.93 -6.87 8.57
C LYS A 51 3.49 -7.11 8.11
N ALA A 52 3.35 -7.36 6.82
CA ALA A 52 2.13 -7.83 6.17
C ALA A 52 2.36 -9.23 5.60
N VAL A 53 1.41 -10.13 5.77
CA VAL A 53 1.41 -11.46 5.15
C VAL A 53 0.20 -11.57 4.23
N TYR A 54 0.47 -11.83 2.95
CA TYR A 54 -0.55 -11.99 1.91
C TYR A 54 -0.71 -13.47 1.56
N SER A 55 -1.94 -13.96 1.58
CA SER A 55 -2.26 -15.34 1.16
C SER A 55 -3.49 -15.38 0.28
N ALA A 56 -3.48 -16.22 -0.75
CA ALA A 56 -4.63 -16.40 -1.63
C ALA A 56 -5.81 -17.03 -0.89
N LYS A 57 -7.03 -16.61 -1.24
CA LYS A 57 -8.29 -17.23 -0.83
C LYS A 57 -8.93 -17.98 -2.01
N PRO A 58 -9.81 -18.97 -1.76
CA PRO A 58 -10.49 -19.72 -2.82
C PRO A 58 -11.39 -18.89 -3.73
N ASP A 59 -11.86 -17.73 -3.26
CA ASP A 59 -12.72 -16.79 -3.99
C ASP A 59 -11.92 -15.84 -4.91
N GLY A 60 -10.60 -16.01 -5.01
CA GLY A 60 -9.71 -15.15 -5.78
C GLY A 60 -9.27 -13.88 -5.07
N ASN A 61 -9.79 -13.60 -3.86
CA ASN A 61 -9.32 -12.50 -3.03
C ASN A 61 -8.03 -12.88 -2.27
N LEU A 62 -7.48 -11.89 -1.57
CA LEU A 62 -6.32 -12.04 -0.70
C LEU A 62 -6.75 -11.90 0.75
N ARG A 63 -6.24 -12.77 1.63
CA ARG A 63 -6.16 -12.47 3.06
C ARG A 63 -4.92 -11.63 3.31
N VAL A 64 -5.07 -10.57 4.09
CA VAL A 64 -4.00 -9.64 4.47
C VAL A 64 -3.89 -9.66 5.99
N LEU A 65 -2.79 -10.19 6.52
CA LEU A 65 -2.52 -10.19 7.96
C LEU A 65 -1.39 -9.21 8.28
N ASN A 66 -1.73 -8.07 8.86
CA ASN A 66 -0.77 -7.12 9.39
C ASN A 66 -0.44 -7.48 10.84
N SER A 67 0.84 -7.38 11.21
CA SER A 67 1.28 -7.55 12.59
C SER A 67 2.42 -6.59 12.92
N CYS A 68 2.54 -6.18 14.17
CA CYS A 68 3.65 -5.37 14.66
C CYS A 68 3.86 -5.55 16.17
N LYS A 69 5.02 -5.17 16.67
CA LYS A 69 5.29 -5.05 18.11
C LYS A 69 4.87 -3.68 18.63
N THR A 70 4.24 -3.66 19.80
CA THR A 70 3.86 -2.44 20.52
C THR A 70 4.91 -2.06 21.55
N ALA A 71 4.81 -0.86 22.12
CA ALA A 71 5.70 -0.40 23.19
C ALA A 71 5.65 -1.27 24.45
N SER A 72 4.56 -2.01 24.68
CA SER A 72 4.44 -2.98 25.78
C SER A 72 5.10 -4.33 25.48
N GLY A 73 5.62 -4.54 24.27
CA GLY A 73 6.20 -5.82 23.81
C GLY A 73 5.18 -6.82 23.24
N GLU A 74 3.90 -6.50 23.32
CA GLU A 74 2.82 -7.30 22.75
C GLU A 74 2.86 -7.29 21.22
N THR A 75 2.33 -8.35 20.61
CA THR A 75 2.06 -8.37 19.17
C THR A 75 0.64 -7.88 18.93
N SER A 76 0.50 -6.80 18.15
CA SER A 76 -0.79 -6.37 17.63
C SER A 76 -0.99 -6.93 16.24
N GLU A 77 -2.18 -7.48 15.95
CA GLU A 77 -2.53 -8.01 14.64
C GLU A 77 -3.80 -7.35 14.09
N ALA A 78 -3.90 -7.28 12.77
CA ALA A 78 -5.10 -6.87 12.04
C ALA A 78 -5.24 -7.73 10.79
N GLU A 79 -6.35 -8.46 10.70
CA GLU A 79 -6.70 -9.26 9.53
C GLU A 79 -7.68 -8.51 8.64
N GLY A 80 -7.44 -8.55 7.34
CA GLY A 80 -8.25 -7.91 6.33
C GLY A 80 -8.36 -8.72 5.04
N LEU A 81 -9.13 -8.18 4.11
CA LEU A 81 -9.34 -8.71 2.77
C LEU A 81 -8.73 -7.75 1.75
N GLY A 82 -7.92 -8.26 0.83
CA GLY A 82 -7.45 -7.55 -0.35
C GLY A 82 -8.15 -8.07 -1.60
N ARG A 83 -8.47 -7.18 -2.54
CA ARG A 83 -9.00 -7.55 -3.87
C ARG A 83 -8.28 -6.77 -4.95
N GLN A 84 -7.98 -7.42 -6.06
CA GLN A 84 -7.40 -6.77 -7.23
C GLN A 84 -8.52 -6.07 -8.03
N ILE A 85 -8.29 -4.82 -8.43
CA ILE A 85 -9.27 -4.02 -9.18
C ILE A 85 -8.87 -3.97 -10.65
N GLY A 86 -9.79 -4.33 -11.54
CA GLY A 86 -9.55 -4.40 -12.98
C GLY A 86 -9.20 -5.81 -13.45
N GLY A 87 -8.20 -5.94 -14.32
CA GLY A 87 -7.74 -7.24 -14.83
C GLY A 87 -6.83 -7.98 -13.86
N LYS A 88 -6.57 -9.27 -14.16
CA LYS A 88 -5.69 -10.17 -13.38
C LYS A 88 -4.26 -9.69 -13.17
N ASP A 89 -3.78 -8.80 -14.04
CA ASP A 89 -2.42 -8.26 -13.98
C ASP A 89 -2.42 -6.82 -13.44
N SER A 90 -3.55 -6.33 -12.93
CA SER A 90 -3.68 -4.96 -12.44
C SER A 90 -2.81 -4.71 -11.20
N PRO A 91 -2.03 -3.62 -11.15
CA PRO A 91 -1.24 -3.24 -9.99
C PRO A 91 -2.06 -2.54 -8.90
N LYS A 92 -3.37 -2.38 -9.12
CA LYS A 92 -4.29 -1.69 -8.20
C LYS A 92 -5.09 -2.70 -7.43
N LEU A 93 -5.07 -2.56 -6.12
CA LEU A 93 -5.86 -3.33 -5.19
C LEU A 93 -6.65 -2.39 -4.29
N GLU A 94 -7.67 -2.94 -3.66
CA GLU A 94 -8.31 -2.37 -2.49
C GLU A 94 -8.14 -3.32 -1.32
N VAL A 95 -7.98 -2.77 -0.11
CA VAL A 95 -7.90 -3.52 1.13
C VAL A 95 -8.98 -3.07 2.11
N ARG A 96 -9.52 -4.01 2.88
CA ARG A 96 -10.54 -3.75 3.91
C ARG A 96 -10.20 -4.48 5.19
N PHE A 97 -10.23 -3.75 6.30
CA PHE A 97 -10.09 -4.28 7.67
C PHE A 97 -11.36 -4.15 8.51
N ALA A 98 -12.42 -3.52 7.96
CA ALA A 98 -13.74 -3.49 8.58
C ALA A 98 -14.44 -4.85 8.47
N PRO A 99 -15.48 -5.15 9.27
CA PRO A 99 -16.30 -6.36 9.15
C PRO A 99 -16.89 -6.59 7.75
N GLU A 100 -17.08 -7.86 7.39
CA GLU A 100 -17.57 -8.25 6.05
C GLU A 100 -18.97 -7.70 5.72
N TRP A 101 -19.87 -7.62 6.70
CA TRP A 101 -21.20 -7.06 6.49
C TRP A 101 -21.18 -5.58 6.11
N LEU A 102 -20.06 -4.86 6.30
CA LEU A 102 -19.87 -3.47 5.86
C LEU A 102 -19.24 -3.35 4.47
N SER A 103 -18.93 -4.46 3.79
CA SER A 103 -18.21 -4.46 2.49
C SER A 103 -18.92 -3.70 1.38
N PHE A 104 -20.22 -3.44 1.52
CA PHE A 104 -21.02 -2.66 0.56
C PHE A 104 -20.75 -1.15 0.62
N LEU A 105 -20.11 -0.66 1.69
CA LEU A 105 -19.75 0.75 1.84
C LEU A 105 -18.39 1.02 1.18
N PRO A 106 -18.28 1.92 0.18
CA PRO A 106 -16.99 2.22 -0.45
C PRO A 106 -15.95 2.75 0.53
N MET A 107 -16.36 3.51 1.56
CA MET A 107 -15.46 4.14 2.53
C MET A 107 -14.66 3.17 3.41
N VAL A 108 -15.04 1.88 3.48
CA VAL A 108 -14.29 0.89 4.26
C VAL A 108 -13.18 0.21 3.47
N TRP A 109 -13.09 0.50 2.17
CA TRP A 109 -12.02 0.05 1.28
C TRP A 109 -10.97 1.14 1.16
N GLY A 110 -9.72 0.78 1.37
CA GLY A 110 -8.56 1.64 1.13
C GLY A 110 -7.85 1.23 -0.15
N ASP A 111 -7.45 2.21 -0.94
CA ASP A 111 -6.60 2.00 -2.11
C ASP A 111 -5.23 1.44 -1.70
N TYR A 112 -4.79 0.41 -2.40
CA TYR A 112 -3.47 -0.21 -2.29
C TYR A 112 -2.89 -0.34 -3.70
N TRP A 113 -2.15 0.67 -4.14
CA TRP A 113 -1.62 0.72 -5.49
C TRP A 113 -0.11 0.45 -5.46
N VAL A 114 0.34 -0.59 -6.15
CA VAL A 114 1.77 -0.88 -6.28
C VAL A 114 2.38 0.11 -7.27
N ILE A 115 3.20 1.02 -6.76
CA ILE A 115 3.79 2.13 -7.53
C ILE A 115 5.22 1.85 -7.98
N ASP A 116 5.92 0.96 -7.28
CA ASP A 116 7.22 0.43 -7.69
C ASP A 116 7.39 -1.01 -7.19
N LEU A 117 8.12 -1.83 -7.94
CA LEU A 117 8.39 -3.23 -7.63
C LEU A 117 9.59 -3.70 -8.44
N ASP A 118 10.60 -4.23 -7.77
CA ASP A 118 11.75 -4.80 -8.46
C ASP A 118 11.37 -6.13 -9.17
N PRO A 119 12.11 -6.53 -10.23
CA PRO A 119 11.77 -7.73 -11.00
C PRO A 119 11.81 -9.05 -10.19
N GLN A 120 12.53 -9.09 -9.06
CA GLN A 120 12.65 -10.25 -8.18
C GLN A 120 11.61 -10.24 -7.05
N TYR A 121 10.75 -9.23 -6.94
CA TYR A 121 9.70 -9.11 -5.92
C TYR A 121 10.29 -9.09 -4.49
N GLN A 122 11.42 -8.42 -4.33
CA GLN A 122 12.15 -8.25 -3.08
C GLN A 122 11.87 -6.93 -2.38
N VAL A 123 11.57 -5.86 -3.13
CA VAL A 123 11.30 -4.50 -2.65
C VAL A 123 10.12 -3.93 -3.43
N ALA A 124 9.15 -3.35 -2.70
CA ALA A 124 7.98 -2.72 -3.29
C ALA A 124 7.72 -1.36 -2.66
N ALA A 125 7.16 -0.45 -3.45
CA ALA A 125 6.54 0.77 -2.94
C ALA A 125 5.05 0.75 -3.25
N VAL A 126 4.24 1.14 -2.27
CA VAL A 126 2.77 1.13 -2.35
C VAL A 126 2.24 2.45 -1.89
N SER A 127 1.26 3.00 -2.59
CA SER A 127 0.61 4.26 -2.24
C SER A 127 -0.88 4.22 -2.59
N ASP A 128 -1.55 5.35 -2.40
CA ASP A 128 -2.92 5.62 -2.81
C ASP A 128 -2.93 6.76 -3.86
N PRO A 129 -4.01 6.92 -4.65
CA PRO A 129 -4.06 7.97 -5.68
C PRO A 129 -3.92 9.40 -5.16
N ARG A 130 -4.17 9.65 -3.87
CA ARG A 130 -4.13 10.98 -3.24
C ARG A 130 -2.82 11.24 -2.48
N ARG A 131 -1.88 10.29 -2.45
CA ARG A 131 -0.58 10.40 -1.76
C ARG A 131 -0.70 10.62 -0.25
N GLU A 132 -1.82 10.21 0.35
CA GLU A 132 -2.01 10.30 1.80
C GLU A 132 -1.27 9.18 2.54
N TYR A 133 -1.02 8.07 1.85
CA TYR A 133 -0.36 6.89 2.36
C TYR A 133 0.77 6.44 1.46
N LEU A 134 1.83 5.92 2.09
CA LEU A 134 2.96 5.30 1.43
C LEU A 134 3.52 4.21 2.33
N TRP A 135 3.90 3.08 1.73
CA TRP A 135 4.73 2.05 2.35
C TRP A 135 5.86 1.66 1.41
N VAL A 136 7.05 1.50 1.99
CA VAL A 136 8.16 0.77 1.38
C VAL A 136 8.25 -0.57 2.08
N LEU A 137 8.17 -1.64 1.29
CA LEU A 137 8.10 -3.01 1.75
C LEU A 137 9.31 -3.79 1.25
N SER A 138 9.79 -4.74 2.06
CA SER A 138 10.91 -5.62 1.71
C SER A 138 10.64 -7.07 2.12
N ARG A 139 11.24 -8.03 1.42
CA ARG A 139 11.23 -9.45 1.83
C ARG A 139 12.21 -9.77 2.96
N THR A 140 13.12 -8.85 3.27
CA THR A 140 14.16 -8.96 4.31
C THR A 140 14.18 -7.75 5.22
#